data_AF-A0A353PCN3-F1
#
_entry.id   AF-A0A353PCN3-F1
#
_cell.length_a   1.000
_cell.length_b   1.000
_cell.length_c   1.000
_cell.angle_alpha   90.00
_cell.angle_beta   90.00
_cell.angle_gamma   90.00
#
_symmetry.space_group_name_H-M   'P 1'
#
loop_
_entity.id
_entity.type
_entity.pdbx_description
1 polymer ?
#
loop_
_entity_poly.entity_id
_entity_poly.type
_entity_poly.pdbx_seq_one_letter_code
_entity_poly.pdbx_strand_id
1 'polypeptide(L)'
;GLPAQRRIWRSPEGNAILTHERPDGLAVQIDVQPCLHAEAMRWRIQLHHSGSQTRRLRLTGYLEWALNRPDVYLRRPDFNAIHVGVRFLRDQAALLAHNRLFDGEGPKRHVLGYGFLAVAQNDRVRLVGYEDDRSRFLGRGTGQAPEALLTGELRNPDDEGLLYPFDPAAALQVELELAPQDTLTVSWVQGWADTESAALAAIAPALTGKPAASVPPGAPPWRRIRPRPGLDPAARFEAQGRAFEMTPDTPRPWTHMLANRQGHGVLIGNDGAQFSFSGNSQQNGLTPFVLDTLPAQSCAQAIYVTDLDTGAILSPGYTPLRQAAAHRVRFEPGQAVLSATHPDFALALTIAVLPDEPLEIRLLRVENRSAQARTLRLTAFTHLALAELPEDSHGQIETRFDAALGACLFTRPGQRFHAGTGFLAIDLPIEAHTFNRRAFWGAQGDATCPVLARTGCPEHDQLSDGATVAALSGVFRLEPFAVRDVAVLMGQASTAA
;
A
#
# COMPACT_ATOMS: atom_id res chain seq x y z
N GLY A 1 -15.12 12.85 21.36
CA GLY A 1 -13.81 13.34 21.80
C GLY A 1 -13.20 14.13 20.66
N LEU A 2 -12.55 15.26 20.95
CA LEU A 2 -11.88 16.06 19.92
C LEU A 2 -10.88 15.18 19.13
N PRO A 3 -10.80 15.28 17.80
CA PRO A 3 -9.82 14.54 17.03
C PRO A 3 -8.41 14.96 17.43
N ALA A 4 -7.47 14.02 17.41
CA ALA A 4 -6.08 14.28 17.70
C ALA A 4 -5.53 15.40 16.79
N GLN A 5 -4.90 16.43 17.36
CA GLN A 5 -4.31 17.50 16.57
C GLN A 5 -2.94 17.05 16.06
N ARG A 6 -2.76 17.07 14.73
CA ARG A 6 -1.47 16.91 14.05
C ARG A 6 -1.00 18.28 13.58
N ARG A 7 0.23 18.66 13.93
CA ARG A 7 0.85 19.90 13.46
C ARG A 7 2.23 19.59 12.89
N ILE A 8 2.55 20.19 11.75
CA ILE A 8 3.86 20.06 11.08
C ILE A 8 4.45 21.46 10.96
N TRP A 9 5.65 21.66 11.49
CA TRP A 9 6.39 22.91 11.34
C TRP A 9 7.82 22.63 10.90
N ARG A 10 8.36 23.50 10.05
CA ARG A 10 9.79 23.52 9.72
C ARG A 10 10.46 24.55 10.61
N SER A 11 11.50 24.15 11.34
CA SER A 11 12.30 25.09 12.11
C SER A 11 13.16 25.96 11.18
N PRO A 12 13.62 27.15 11.62
CA PRO A 12 14.58 27.96 10.89
C PRO A 12 15.90 27.24 10.59
N GLU A 13 16.23 26.22 11.38
CA GLU A 13 17.44 25.40 11.29
C GLU A 13 17.29 24.22 10.30
N GLY A 14 16.13 24.09 9.65
CA GLY A 14 15.87 23.02 8.67
C GLY A 14 15.27 21.73 9.24
N ASN A 15 15.08 21.65 10.56
CA ASN A 15 14.45 20.48 11.21
C ASN A 15 12.96 20.38 10.89
N ALA A 16 12.45 19.15 10.75
CA ALA A 16 11.02 18.87 10.66
C ALA A 16 10.49 18.46 12.04
N ILE A 17 9.54 19.22 12.58
CA ILE A 17 8.89 18.92 13.86
C ILE A 17 7.45 18.49 13.59
N LEU A 18 7.13 17.26 14.01
CA LEU A 18 5.77 16.74 13.99
C LEU A 18 5.27 16.59 15.43
N THR A 19 4.11 17.17 15.72
CA THR A 19 3.46 17.02 17.03
C THR A 19 2.14 16.29 16.87
N HIS A 20 1.91 15.31 17.73
CA HIS A 20 0.67 14.57 17.84
C HIS A 20 0.25 14.46 19.30
N GLU A 21 -0.90 15.05 19.64
CA GLU A 21 -1.48 14.96 20.96
C GLU A 21 -2.68 14.03 20.95
N ARG A 22 -2.68 13.05 21.84
CA ARG A 22 -3.76 12.09 21.98
C ARG A 22 -4.67 12.46 23.15
N PRO A 23 -6.00 12.23 23.04
CA PRO A 23 -6.94 12.50 24.12
C PRO A 23 -6.68 11.73 25.42
N ASP A 24 -5.88 10.66 25.39
CA ASP A 24 -5.54 9.85 26.56
C ASP A 24 -4.35 10.41 27.36
N GLY A 25 -3.85 11.60 27.03
CA GLY A 25 -2.78 12.26 27.78
C GLY A 25 -1.36 11.86 27.34
N LEU A 26 -1.22 11.20 26.18
CA LEU A 26 0.07 10.98 25.55
C LEU A 26 0.29 12.03 24.45
N ALA A 27 1.36 12.80 24.57
CA ALA A 27 1.84 13.70 23.55
C ALA A 27 3.14 13.16 22.94
N VAL A 28 3.24 13.22 21.61
CA VAL A 28 4.40 12.76 20.84
C VAL A 28 4.93 13.93 20.03
N GLN A 29 6.22 14.21 20.17
CA GLN A 29 6.94 15.16 19.33
C GLN A 29 8.07 14.42 18.63
N ILE A 30 8.14 14.55 17.30
CA ILE A 30 9.17 13.94 16.47
C ILE A 30 10.01 15.08 15.87
N ASP A 31 11.30 15.07 16.17
CA ASP A 31 12.30 15.98 15.61
C ASP A 31 13.26 15.18 14.71
N VAL A 32 13.29 15.54 13.42
CA VAL A 32 14.11 14.88 12.40
C VAL A 32 15.20 15.84 11.92
N GLN A 33 16.46 15.42 12.06
CA GLN A 33 17.63 16.25 11.76
C GLN A 33 18.76 15.46 11.07
N PRO A 34 19.49 16.06 10.12
CA PRO A 34 20.69 15.46 9.56
C PRO A 34 21.81 15.36 10.61
N CYS A 35 22.66 14.34 10.50
CA CYS A 35 23.85 14.19 11.31
C CYS A 35 25.02 14.96 10.69
N LEU A 36 25.71 15.81 11.46
CA LEU A 36 26.81 16.65 10.94
C LEU A 36 28.07 15.87 10.53
N HIS A 37 28.22 14.63 11.00
CA HIS A 37 29.45 13.84 10.85
C HIS A 37 29.22 12.46 10.21
N ALA A 38 28.03 12.22 9.67
CA ALA A 38 27.66 10.97 9.00
C ALA A 38 26.59 11.25 7.95
N GLU A 39 26.56 10.47 6.87
CA GLU A 39 25.45 10.45 5.91
C GLU A 39 24.23 9.76 6.54
N ALA A 40 23.66 10.43 7.53
CA ALA A 40 22.62 9.89 8.38
C ALA A 40 21.65 10.98 8.82
N MET A 41 20.47 10.53 9.22
CA MET A 41 19.38 11.33 9.76
C MET A 41 18.95 10.73 11.09
N ARG A 42 18.95 11.57 12.13
CA ARG A 42 18.50 11.23 13.47
C ARG A 42 17.04 11.63 13.65
N TRP A 43 16.25 10.69 14.15
CA TRP A 43 14.87 10.88 14.56
C TRP A 43 14.81 10.86 16.09
N ARG A 44 14.47 11.99 16.71
CA ARG A 44 14.25 12.10 18.15
C ARG A 44 12.74 12.10 18.42
N ILE A 45 12.24 11.05 19.03
CA ILE A 45 10.84 10.91 19.41
C ILE A 45 10.72 11.16 20.91
N GLN A 46 10.18 12.32 21.26
CA GLN A 46 9.88 12.72 22.63
C GLN A 46 8.44 12.33 22.96
N LEU A 47 8.27 11.54 24.00
CA LEU A 47 6.99 11.07 24.52
C LEU A 47 6.75 11.75 25.86
N HIS A 48 5.66 12.51 25.98
CA HIS A 48 5.23 13.14 27.22
C HIS A 48 3.92 12.51 27.67
N HIS A 49 3.86 12.05 28.93
CA HIS A 49 2.67 11.43 29.50
C HIS A 49 2.11 12.30 30.63
N SER A 50 0.95 12.91 30.41
CA SER A 50 0.27 13.78 31.37
C SER A 50 -0.75 13.07 32.28
N GLY A 51 -0.83 11.74 32.23
CA GLY A 51 -1.75 10.98 33.07
C GLY A 51 -1.18 10.68 34.47
N SER A 52 -2.00 10.00 35.28
CA SER A 52 -1.72 9.69 36.69
C SER A 52 -1.21 8.26 36.94
N GLN A 53 -1.23 7.39 35.93
CA GLN A 53 -0.79 5.99 36.04
C GLN A 53 0.40 5.74 35.14
N THR A 54 1.33 4.88 35.55
CA THR A 54 2.44 4.44 34.70
C THR A 54 1.93 3.78 33.42
N ARG A 55 2.53 4.13 32.28
CA ARG A 55 2.22 3.53 30.97
C ARG A 55 3.41 2.72 30.46
N ARG A 56 3.13 1.51 29.98
CA ARG A 56 4.07 0.73 29.18
C ARG A 56 3.72 0.88 27.71
N LEU A 57 4.70 1.25 26.91
CA LEU A 57 4.52 1.53 25.49
C LEU A 57 5.49 0.70 24.67
N ARG A 58 5.04 0.29 23.49
CA ARG A 58 5.90 -0.22 22.42
C ARG A 58 5.96 0.84 21.33
N LEU A 59 7.18 1.16 20.90
CA LEU A 59 7.44 2.09 19.82
C LEU A 59 8.21 1.36 18.73
N THR A 60 7.69 1.36 17.51
CA THR A 60 8.29 0.67 16.37
C THR A 60 8.68 1.67 15.30
N GLY A 61 9.97 1.73 14.96
CA GLY A 61 10.43 2.39 13.73
C GLY A 61 10.33 1.41 12.56
N TYR A 62 9.89 1.89 11.40
CA TYR A 62 9.70 1.07 10.20
C TYR A 62 10.13 1.82 8.93
N LEU A 63 10.80 1.13 8.00
CA LEU A 63 11.06 1.58 6.63
C LEU A 63 11.16 0.42 5.65
N GLU A 64 11.07 0.73 4.36
CA GLU A 64 11.27 -0.21 3.24
C GLU A 64 12.57 0.12 2.49
N TRP A 65 13.33 -0.92 2.11
CA TRP A 65 14.63 -0.73 1.48
C TRP A 65 14.53 -0.64 -0.05
N ALA A 66 14.75 0.54 -0.61
CA ALA A 66 14.93 0.69 -2.05
C ALA A 66 16.36 0.30 -2.49
N LEU A 67 17.39 0.91 -1.90
CA LEU A 67 18.82 0.65 -2.17
C LEU A 67 19.16 0.52 -3.67
N ASN A 68 18.57 1.40 -4.46
CA ASN A 68 18.76 1.51 -5.89
C ASN A 68 18.44 2.94 -6.33
N ARG A 69 18.76 3.28 -7.59
CA ARG A 69 18.27 4.52 -8.17
C ARG A 69 16.74 4.53 -8.19
N PRO A 70 16.08 5.65 -7.82
CA PRO A 70 14.61 5.70 -7.72
C PRO A 70 13.88 5.26 -8.99
N ASP A 71 14.35 5.69 -10.16
CA ASP A 71 13.74 5.36 -11.45
C ASP A 71 13.78 3.85 -11.77
N VAL A 72 14.88 3.20 -11.43
CA VAL A 72 15.07 1.76 -11.64
C VAL A 72 14.26 0.97 -10.61
N TYR A 73 14.31 1.40 -9.34
CA TYR A 73 13.56 0.77 -8.26
C TYR A 73 12.06 0.76 -8.54
N LEU A 74 11.48 1.93 -8.85
CA LEU A 74 10.03 2.06 -9.04
C LEU A 74 9.51 1.21 -10.20
N ARG A 75 10.31 1.03 -11.26
CA ARG A 75 9.90 0.21 -12.41
C ARG A 75 10.00 -1.29 -12.13
N ARG A 76 10.94 -1.73 -11.28
CA ARG A 76 11.25 -3.15 -11.04
C ARG A 76 11.57 -3.42 -9.55
N PRO A 77 10.63 -3.13 -8.63
CA PRO A 77 10.89 -3.27 -7.19
C PRO A 77 11.09 -4.73 -6.78
N ASP A 78 10.37 -5.65 -7.42
CA ASP A 78 10.43 -7.10 -7.25
C ASP A 78 11.81 -7.66 -7.63
N PHE A 79 12.32 -7.28 -8.81
CA PHE A 79 13.67 -7.67 -9.23
C PHE A 79 14.72 -7.07 -8.29
N ASN A 80 14.56 -5.82 -7.86
CA ASN A 80 15.50 -5.22 -6.93
C ASN A 80 15.54 -5.95 -5.58
N ALA A 81 14.37 -6.31 -5.04
CA ALA A 81 14.21 -6.94 -3.73
C ALA A 81 14.99 -8.27 -3.60
N ILE A 82 15.16 -9.05 -4.67
CA ILE A 82 15.89 -10.34 -4.62
C ILE A 82 17.41 -10.19 -4.41
N HIS A 83 17.92 -8.96 -4.55
CA HIS A 83 19.33 -8.64 -4.38
C HIS A 83 19.62 -7.91 -3.06
N VAL A 84 18.61 -7.50 -2.31
CA VAL A 84 18.81 -6.82 -1.03
C VAL A 84 18.91 -7.84 0.09
N GLY A 85 20.09 -7.90 0.72
CA GLY A 85 20.31 -8.64 1.95
C GLY A 85 20.21 -7.72 3.15
N VAL A 86 19.57 -8.17 4.22
CA VAL A 86 19.41 -7.43 5.49
C VAL A 86 20.07 -8.21 6.62
N ARG A 87 21.04 -7.59 7.29
CA ARG A 87 21.73 -8.09 8.46
C ARG A 87 21.21 -7.40 9.71
N PHE A 88 20.71 -8.18 10.66
CA PHE A 88 20.43 -7.68 12.00
C PHE A 88 21.66 -7.89 12.90
N LEU A 89 21.96 -6.89 13.70
CA LEU A 89 23.03 -6.89 14.69
C LEU A 89 22.45 -6.44 16.04
N ARG A 90 22.39 -7.39 16.99
CA ARG A 90 21.70 -7.23 18.28
C ARG A 90 22.40 -6.20 19.16
N ASP A 91 23.72 -6.28 19.26
CA ASP A 91 24.51 -5.42 20.16
C ASP A 91 24.40 -3.94 19.76
N GLN A 92 24.28 -3.66 18.46
CA GLN A 92 24.08 -2.33 17.93
C GLN A 92 22.60 -1.94 17.81
N ALA A 93 21.67 -2.88 18.09
CA ALA A 93 20.24 -2.76 17.80
C ALA A 93 19.98 -2.19 16.39
N ALA A 94 20.65 -2.78 15.40
CA ALA A 94 20.75 -2.23 14.06
C ALA A 94 20.38 -3.26 12.98
N LEU A 95 19.75 -2.77 11.92
CA LEU A 95 19.55 -3.47 10.66
C LEU A 95 20.39 -2.79 9.59
N LEU A 96 21.28 -3.53 8.95
CA LEU A 96 22.11 -3.08 7.84
C LEU A 96 21.65 -3.79 6.57
N ALA A 97 21.38 -3.03 5.52
CA ALA A 97 20.90 -3.57 4.25
C ALA A 97 21.87 -3.22 3.12
N HIS A 98 22.12 -4.20 2.24
CA HIS A 98 23.04 -4.06 1.13
C HIS A 98 22.48 -4.72 -0.12
N ASN A 99 22.65 -4.07 -1.27
CA ASN A 99 22.18 -4.56 -2.56
C ASN A 99 23.32 -5.18 -3.38
N ARG A 100 23.38 -6.52 -3.39
CA ARG A 100 24.43 -7.29 -4.09
C ARG A 100 24.39 -7.17 -5.61
N LEU A 101 23.33 -6.60 -6.18
CA LEU A 101 23.24 -6.35 -7.63
C LEU A 101 24.40 -5.47 -8.13
N PHE A 102 24.95 -4.66 -7.23
CA PHE A 102 26.02 -3.74 -7.54
C PHE A 102 27.41 -4.29 -7.18
N ASP A 103 27.50 -5.52 -6.66
CA ASP A 103 28.78 -6.18 -6.42
C ASP A 103 29.53 -6.43 -7.73
N GLY A 104 30.79 -6.01 -7.80
CA GLY A 104 31.68 -6.23 -8.95
C GLY A 104 32.31 -4.96 -9.53
N GLU A 105 33.14 -5.14 -10.56
CA GLU A 105 33.77 -4.03 -11.28
C GLU A 105 32.86 -3.49 -12.38
N GLY A 106 32.53 -2.20 -12.31
CA GLY A 106 31.75 -1.52 -13.35
C GLY A 106 31.40 -0.07 -12.98
N PRO A 107 30.86 0.71 -13.93
CA PRO A 107 30.55 2.13 -13.74
C PRO A 107 29.38 2.41 -12.77
N LYS A 108 28.83 1.39 -12.10
CA LYS A 108 27.67 1.50 -11.20
C LYS A 108 28.04 1.72 -9.72
N ARG A 109 29.24 2.26 -9.44
CA ARG A 109 29.75 2.45 -8.06
C ARG A 109 28.90 3.37 -7.17
N HIS A 110 28.11 4.28 -7.74
CA HIS A 110 27.36 5.29 -6.98
C HIS A 110 26.20 4.75 -6.10
N VAL A 111 25.91 3.45 -6.18
CA VAL A 111 24.83 2.77 -5.41
C VAL A 111 25.43 1.66 -4.52
N LEU A 112 26.76 1.56 -4.46
CA LEU A 112 27.46 0.63 -3.57
C LEU A 112 27.47 1.17 -2.15
N GLY A 113 27.05 0.36 -1.19
CA GLY A 113 27.11 0.70 0.22
C GLY A 113 26.05 -0.02 1.05
N TYR A 114 25.89 0.45 2.28
CA TYR A 114 25.06 -0.13 3.32
C TYR A 114 24.08 0.92 3.83
N GLY A 115 22.79 0.66 3.65
CA GLY A 115 21.75 1.37 4.37
C GLY A 115 21.71 0.84 5.80
N PHE A 116 21.50 1.71 6.78
CA PHE A 116 21.34 1.26 8.17
C PHE A 116 20.18 1.95 8.85
N LEU A 117 19.49 1.20 9.72
CA LEU A 117 18.51 1.67 10.68
C LEU A 117 18.92 1.15 12.06
N ALA A 118 19.06 2.02 13.06
CA ALA A 118 19.38 1.62 14.42
C ALA A 118 18.58 2.42 15.45
N VAL A 119 18.40 1.85 16.64
CA VAL A 119 17.69 2.48 17.76
C VAL A 119 18.57 2.55 19.01
N ALA A 120 18.50 3.68 19.72
CA ALA A 120 19.20 3.84 20.99
C ALA A 120 18.58 2.96 22.07
N GLN A 121 19.43 2.24 22.81
CA GLN A 121 19.04 1.46 24.00
C GLN A 121 19.59 2.12 25.26
N ASN A 122 18.87 1.99 26.37
CA ASN A 122 19.29 2.38 27.71
C ASN A 122 18.44 1.64 28.76
N ASP A 123 18.65 1.94 30.04
CA ASP A 123 17.92 1.27 31.15
C ASP A 123 16.39 1.41 31.08
N ARG A 124 15.88 2.39 30.31
CA ARG A 124 14.46 2.69 30.14
C ARG A 124 13.90 2.33 28.76
N VAL A 125 14.76 1.97 27.82
CA VAL A 125 14.41 1.67 26.42
C VAL A 125 15.14 0.41 25.98
N ARG A 126 14.38 -0.67 25.80
CA ARG A 126 14.93 -1.99 25.44
C ARG A 126 14.40 -2.44 24.09
N LEU A 127 15.26 -2.93 23.21
CA LEU A 127 14.84 -3.62 22.00
C LEU A 127 14.15 -4.94 22.38
N VAL A 128 12.91 -5.13 21.93
CA VAL A 128 12.09 -6.32 22.23
C VAL A 128 11.72 -7.14 21.00
N GLY A 129 11.84 -6.55 19.81
CA GLY A 129 11.58 -7.25 18.57
C GLY A 129 12.04 -6.47 17.34
N TYR A 130 12.19 -7.16 16.24
CA TYR A 130 12.45 -6.55 14.94
C TYR A 130 11.82 -7.37 13.82
N GLU A 131 11.78 -6.82 12.61
CA GLU A 131 11.47 -7.59 11.41
C GLU A 131 12.24 -6.99 10.23
N ASP A 132 12.71 -7.84 9.33
CA ASP A 132 13.48 -7.46 8.14
C ASP A 132 12.80 -7.85 6.82
N ASP A 133 11.65 -8.52 6.95
CA ASP A 133 10.79 -8.95 5.86
C ASP A 133 9.47 -8.18 5.91
N ARG A 134 9.24 -7.32 4.91
CA ARG A 134 8.02 -6.52 4.78
C ARG A 134 6.78 -7.41 4.76
N SER A 135 6.86 -8.57 4.10
CA SER A 135 5.74 -9.50 3.98
C SER A 135 5.29 -10.06 5.33
N ARG A 136 6.22 -10.14 6.29
CA ARG A 136 5.94 -10.54 7.67
C ARG A 136 5.50 -9.38 8.54
N PHE A 137 6.09 -8.20 8.35
CA PHE A 137 5.75 -7.03 9.16
C PHE A 137 4.32 -6.55 8.88
N LEU A 138 4.01 -6.30 7.61
CA LEU A 138 2.69 -5.83 7.19
C LEU A 138 1.69 -6.98 7.14
N GLY A 139 2.10 -8.14 6.62
CA GLY A 139 1.24 -9.32 6.52
C GLY A 139 -0.05 -9.04 5.74
N ARG A 140 -1.19 -9.42 6.31
CA ARG A 140 -2.53 -9.10 5.81
C ARG A 140 -3.02 -7.71 6.21
N GLY A 141 -2.25 -6.99 7.02
CA GLY A 141 -2.51 -5.64 7.46
C GLY A 141 -2.10 -4.57 6.44
N THR A 142 -2.18 -3.32 6.88
CA THR A 142 -1.76 -2.14 6.09
C THR A 142 -0.62 -1.42 6.79
N GLY A 143 -0.01 -0.43 6.14
CA GLY A 143 0.95 0.45 6.81
C GLY A 143 0.39 1.17 8.06
N GLN A 144 -0.92 1.36 8.16
CA GLN A 144 -1.57 1.94 9.35
C GLN A 144 -1.87 0.91 10.44
N ALA A 145 -1.98 -0.37 10.07
CA ALA A 145 -2.24 -1.46 10.99
C ALA A 145 -1.45 -2.72 10.57
N PRO A 146 -0.11 -2.72 10.74
CA PRO A 146 0.73 -3.86 10.37
C PRO A 146 0.37 -5.10 11.19
N GLU A 147 0.21 -6.25 10.54
CA GLU A 147 -0.23 -7.48 11.21
C GLU A 147 0.70 -7.89 12.37
N ALA A 148 2.03 -7.77 12.19
CA ALA A 148 3.00 -8.14 13.23
C ALA A 148 2.86 -7.29 14.50
N LEU A 149 2.36 -6.06 14.40
CA LEU A 149 2.12 -5.20 15.56
C LEU A 149 0.80 -5.54 16.26
N LEU A 150 -0.20 -6.02 15.52
CA LEU A 150 -1.49 -6.46 16.05
C LEU A 150 -1.38 -7.81 16.76
N THR A 151 -0.60 -8.74 16.20
CA THR A 151 -0.40 -10.09 16.76
C THR A 151 0.75 -10.16 17.77
N GLY A 152 1.69 -9.21 17.71
CA GLY A 152 2.91 -9.22 18.52
C GLY A 152 3.99 -10.19 18.03
N GLU A 153 3.88 -10.70 16.80
CA GLU A 153 4.74 -11.73 16.24
C GLU A 153 5.98 -11.20 15.50
N LEU A 154 6.66 -10.19 16.09
CA LEU A 154 7.97 -9.76 15.61
C LEU A 154 9.04 -10.84 15.87
N ARG A 155 10.17 -10.74 15.17
CA ARG A 155 11.32 -11.62 15.38
C ARG A 155 11.99 -11.33 16.72
N ASN A 156 12.44 -12.40 17.40
CA ASN A 156 13.18 -12.30 18.64
C ASN A 156 14.57 -11.68 18.36
N PRO A 157 15.01 -10.64 19.09
CA PRO A 157 16.36 -10.08 19.00
C PRO A 157 17.53 -11.06 19.21
N ASP A 158 17.29 -12.28 19.69
CA ASP A 158 18.31 -13.33 19.76
C ASP A 158 18.62 -13.97 18.39
N ASP A 159 17.78 -13.76 17.37
CA ASP A 159 17.92 -14.31 16.01
C ASP A 159 18.81 -13.41 15.10
N GLU A 160 20.07 -13.24 15.47
CA GLU A 160 21.02 -12.37 14.74
C GLU A 160 21.53 -12.98 13.41
N GLY A 161 21.95 -12.14 12.45
CA GLY A 161 22.65 -12.58 11.23
C GLY A 161 22.13 -11.94 9.93
N LEU A 162 22.52 -12.48 8.78
CA LEU A 162 22.11 -12.01 7.45
C LEU A 162 20.95 -12.83 6.87
N LEU A 163 20.01 -12.17 6.21
CA LEU A 163 18.90 -12.80 5.47
C LEU A 163 18.67 -12.07 4.15
N TYR A 164 18.32 -12.80 3.09
CA TYR A 164 17.70 -12.24 1.90
C TYR A 164 16.20 -12.50 2.00
N PRO A 165 15.38 -11.53 2.46
CA PRO A 165 13.96 -11.73 2.68
C PRO A 165 13.15 -11.80 1.38
N PHE A 166 13.73 -11.36 0.25
CA PHE A 166 13.05 -11.16 -1.04
C PHE A 166 11.91 -10.13 -1.01
N ASP A 167 11.73 -9.46 0.12
CA ASP A 167 10.82 -8.34 0.34
C ASP A 167 11.34 -7.47 1.49
N PRO A 168 12.44 -6.74 1.28
CA PRO A 168 13.27 -6.18 2.35
C PRO A 168 12.61 -4.98 3.04
N ALA A 169 12.57 -5.03 4.37
CA ALA A 169 12.22 -3.90 5.22
C ALA A 169 13.18 -3.80 6.41
N ALA A 170 12.98 -2.77 7.23
CA ALA A 170 13.56 -2.71 8.55
C ALA A 170 12.52 -2.20 9.55
N ALA A 171 12.19 -3.04 10.53
CA ALA A 171 11.36 -2.71 11.67
C ALA A 171 12.16 -2.94 12.96
N LEU A 172 12.21 -1.96 13.86
CA LEU A 172 12.82 -2.10 15.19
C LEU A 172 11.81 -1.66 16.25
N GLN A 173 11.41 -2.58 17.13
CA GLN A 173 10.46 -2.32 18.21
C GLN A 173 11.18 -2.28 19.56
N VAL A 174 11.01 -1.17 20.26
CA VAL A 174 11.45 -0.99 21.65
C VAL A 174 10.27 -0.97 22.60
N GLU A 175 10.50 -1.44 23.81
CA GLU A 175 9.60 -1.29 24.95
C GLU A 175 10.16 -0.26 25.93
N LEU A 176 9.27 0.58 26.47
CA LEU A 176 9.60 1.63 27.42
C LEU A 176 8.47 1.85 28.43
N GLU A 177 8.82 2.43 29.57
CA GLU A 177 7.87 2.77 30.64
C GLU A 177 7.93 4.28 30.94
N LEU A 178 6.75 4.92 30.94
CA LEU A 178 6.55 6.32 31.29
C LEU A 178 5.85 6.41 32.65
N ALA A 179 6.51 7.01 33.63
CA ALA A 179 5.89 7.34 34.90
C ALA A 179 4.87 8.48 34.73
N PRO A 180 3.95 8.70 35.69
CA PRO A 180 3.05 9.85 35.65
C PRO A 180 3.81 11.18 35.49
N GLN A 181 3.34 12.06 34.60
CA GLN A 181 3.96 13.37 34.28
C GLN A 181 5.38 13.28 33.68
N ASP A 182 5.78 12.11 33.21
CA ASP A 182 7.14 11.87 32.73
C ASP A 182 7.31 12.20 31.25
N THR A 183 8.56 12.47 30.87
CA THR A 183 8.97 12.72 29.50
C THR A 183 10.21 11.89 29.16
N LEU A 184 10.11 11.08 28.11
CA LEU A 184 11.21 10.25 27.62
C LEU A 184 11.50 10.57 26.16
N THR A 185 12.78 10.63 25.81
CA THR A 185 13.21 10.72 24.40
C THR A 185 13.79 9.38 23.95
N VAL A 186 13.34 8.90 22.80
CA VAL A 186 13.91 7.75 22.11
C VAL A 186 14.45 8.19 20.77
N SER A 187 15.63 7.70 20.39
CA SER A 187 16.29 8.08 19.15
C SER A 187 16.44 6.91 18.19
N TRP A 188 16.07 7.12 16.93
CA TRP A 188 16.49 6.29 15.80
C TRP A 188 17.51 7.04 14.95
N VAL A 189 18.37 6.29 14.29
CA VAL A 189 19.19 6.80 13.19
C VAL A 189 18.93 5.95 11.95
N GLN A 190 18.74 6.63 10.82
CA GLN A 190 18.73 6.04 9.50
C GLN A 190 19.87 6.66 8.69
N GLY A 191 20.64 5.86 7.96
CA GLY A 191 21.72 6.43 7.14
C GLY A 191 22.25 5.48 6.07
N TRP A 192 23.34 5.93 5.46
CA TRP A 192 24.07 5.25 4.42
C TRP A 192 25.57 5.32 4.70
N ALA A 193 26.33 4.31 4.26
CA ALA A 193 27.78 4.34 4.26
C ALA A 193 28.35 3.42 3.17
N ASP A 194 29.55 3.72 2.68
CA ASP A 194 30.18 2.95 1.59
C ASP A 194 30.53 1.50 1.99
N THR A 195 30.73 1.24 3.28
CA THR A 195 31.11 -0.09 3.80
C THR A 195 30.35 -0.43 5.07
N GLU A 196 30.22 -1.72 5.37
CA GLU A 196 29.61 -2.22 6.61
C GLU A 196 30.31 -1.64 7.85
N SER A 197 31.65 -1.62 7.84
CA SER A 197 32.45 -1.02 8.91
C SER A 197 32.19 0.47 9.10
N ALA A 198 32.04 1.22 8.01
CA ALA A 198 31.71 2.65 8.08
C ALA A 198 30.28 2.89 8.59
N ALA A 199 29.31 2.05 8.19
CA ALA A 199 27.95 2.09 8.73
C ALA A 199 27.96 1.87 10.25
N LEU A 200 28.69 0.85 10.71
CA LEU A 200 28.80 0.54 12.13
C LEU A 200 29.49 1.65 12.93
N ALA A 201 30.55 2.23 12.37
CA ALA A 201 31.24 3.37 12.97
C ALA A 201 30.35 4.63 13.07
N ALA A 202 29.37 4.78 12.16
CA ALA A 202 28.45 5.92 12.13
C ALA A 202 27.29 5.81 13.14
N ILE A 203 26.83 4.60 13.47
CA ILE A 203 25.62 4.38 14.29
C ILE A 203 25.73 5.01 15.69
N ALA A 204 26.76 4.67 16.46
CA ALA A 204 26.85 5.14 17.85
C ALA A 204 27.05 6.67 17.96
N PRO A 205 27.93 7.31 17.17
CA PRO A 205 28.02 8.77 17.14
C PRO A 205 26.69 9.43 16.76
N ALA A 206 25.97 8.87 15.79
CA ALA A 206 24.70 9.44 15.36
C ALA A 206 23.58 9.28 16.41
N LEU A 207 23.56 8.17 17.15
CA LEU A 207 22.57 7.94 18.21
C LEU A 207 22.86 8.71 19.50
N THR A 208 24.11 8.71 19.97
CA THR A 208 24.47 9.19 21.32
C THR A 208 25.52 10.29 21.36
N GLY A 209 26.12 10.66 20.21
CA GLY A 209 27.26 11.59 20.16
C GLY A 209 28.56 11.01 20.75
N LYS A 210 28.61 9.70 21.02
CA LYS A 210 29.79 9.01 21.57
C LYS A 210 30.46 8.16 20.48
N PRO A 211 31.79 7.96 20.53
CA PRO A 211 32.47 7.07 19.59
C PRO A 211 31.93 5.64 19.69
N ALA A 212 31.94 4.92 18.57
CA ALA A 212 31.52 3.53 18.51
C ALA A 212 32.41 2.62 19.36
N ALA A 213 31.79 1.69 20.09
CA ALA A 213 32.52 0.54 20.62
C ALA A 213 33.01 -0.34 19.46
N SER A 214 34.17 -0.99 19.60
CA SER A 214 34.68 -1.91 18.57
C SER A 214 33.67 -3.02 18.30
N VAL A 215 33.32 -3.22 17.03
CA VAL A 215 32.44 -4.31 16.62
C VAL A 215 33.20 -5.64 16.76
N PRO A 216 32.74 -6.59 17.58
CA PRO A 216 33.36 -7.89 17.65
C PRO A 216 33.16 -8.64 16.32
N PRO A 217 34.20 -9.30 15.78
CA PRO A 217 34.05 -10.14 14.60
C PRO A 217 33.24 -11.41 14.96
N GLY A 218 32.21 -11.74 14.17
CA GLY A 218 31.61 -13.08 14.20
C GLY A 218 30.10 -13.20 14.40
N ALA A 219 29.29 -12.32 13.81
CA ALA A 219 27.85 -12.59 13.71
C ALA A 219 27.60 -13.84 12.83
N PRO A 220 26.60 -14.69 13.15
CA PRO A 220 26.29 -15.89 12.37
C PRO A 220 26.05 -15.55 10.89
N PRO A 221 26.52 -16.41 9.96
CA PRO A 221 26.64 -16.02 8.57
C PRO A 221 25.27 -15.88 7.89
N TRP A 222 24.27 -16.66 8.29
CA TRP A 222 22.96 -16.75 7.65
C TRP A 222 21.85 -17.09 8.64
N ARG A 223 20.67 -16.53 8.42
CA ARG A 223 19.43 -16.88 9.13
C ARG A 223 18.45 -17.60 8.24
N ARG A 224 17.49 -18.30 8.86
CA ARG A 224 16.41 -18.97 8.14
C ARG A 224 15.27 -18.00 7.81
N ILE A 225 14.71 -18.18 6.61
CA ILE A 225 13.44 -17.55 6.21
C ILE A 225 12.32 -18.16 7.06
N ARG A 226 11.44 -17.31 7.60
CA ARG A 226 10.27 -17.75 8.37
C ARG A 226 9.02 -17.65 7.48
N PRO A 227 8.24 -18.73 7.30
CA PRO A 227 7.01 -18.67 6.52
C PRO A 227 6.00 -17.73 7.19
N ARG A 228 5.16 -17.06 6.39
CA ARG A 228 4.08 -16.22 6.92
C ARG A 228 3.09 -17.10 7.70
N PRO A 229 2.77 -16.76 8.96
CA PRO A 229 1.85 -17.55 9.77
C PRO A 229 0.40 -17.39 9.28
N GLY A 230 -0.44 -18.38 9.56
CA GLY A 230 -1.90 -18.25 9.43
C GLY A 230 -2.45 -18.12 8.02
N LEU A 231 -1.77 -18.66 7.01
CA LEU A 231 -2.23 -18.67 5.62
C LEU A 231 -2.73 -20.08 5.24
N ASP A 232 -4.00 -20.18 4.87
CA ASP A 232 -4.61 -21.41 4.37
C ASP A 232 -5.62 -21.04 3.28
N PRO A 233 -5.12 -20.67 2.08
CA PRO A 233 -6.03 -20.33 1.00
C PRO A 233 -6.81 -21.60 0.68
N ALA A 234 -8.13 -21.59 0.86
CA ALA A 234 -9.02 -22.74 0.65
C ALA A 234 -9.13 -23.11 -0.84
N ALA A 235 -7.98 -23.43 -1.42
CA ALA A 235 -7.66 -23.44 -2.83
C ALA A 235 -7.93 -24.81 -3.43
N ARG A 236 -8.70 -24.84 -4.51
CA ARG A 236 -9.05 -26.09 -5.18
C ARG A 236 -9.39 -25.83 -6.65
N PHE A 237 -9.08 -26.80 -7.48
CA PHE A 237 -9.65 -26.85 -8.82
C PHE A 237 -11.06 -27.45 -8.76
N GLU A 238 -11.97 -26.91 -9.56
CA GLU A 238 -13.25 -27.57 -9.83
C GLU A 238 -13.03 -28.92 -10.53
N ALA A 239 -14.04 -29.80 -10.51
CA ALA A 239 -14.05 -31.01 -11.33
C ALA A 239 -13.69 -30.66 -12.80
N GLN A 240 -12.74 -31.41 -13.36
CA GLN A 240 -12.17 -31.19 -14.70
C GLN A 240 -11.20 -29.99 -14.86
N GLY A 241 -10.84 -29.28 -13.77
CA GLY A 241 -9.74 -28.31 -13.77
C GLY A 241 -10.00 -27.01 -14.52
N ARG A 242 -11.24 -26.75 -14.95
CA ARG A 242 -11.60 -25.56 -15.75
C ARG A 242 -11.57 -24.26 -14.93
N ALA A 243 -11.77 -24.35 -13.63
CA ALA A 243 -11.75 -23.19 -12.75
C ALA A 243 -10.95 -23.48 -11.49
N PHE A 244 -10.33 -22.43 -10.97
CA PHE A 244 -9.54 -22.45 -9.76
C PHE A 244 -10.14 -21.51 -8.74
N GLU A 245 -10.59 -22.06 -7.62
CA GLU A 245 -11.22 -21.33 -6.53
C GLU A 245 -10.28 -21.22 -5.35
N MET A 246 -10.31 -20.09 -4.65
CA MET A 246 -9.47 -19.82 -3.49
C MET A 246 -10.08 -18.74 -2.59
N THR A 247 -9.46 -18.53 -1.45
CA THR A 247 -9.65 -17.36 -0.59
C THR A 247 -8.46 -16.39 -0.75
N PRO A 248 -8.57 -15.12 -0.31
CA PRO A 248 -7.53 -14.10 -0.51
C PRO A 248 -6.23 -14.31 0.30
N ASP A 249 -6.21 -15.22 1.26
CA ASP A 249 -5.13 -15.46 2.22
C ASP A 249 -4.02 -16.36 1.67
N THR A 250 -3.56 -16.06 0.46
CA THR A 250 -2.43 -16.76 -0.17
C THR A 250 -1.08 -16.23 0.32
N PRO A 251 0.00 -17.06 0.30
CA PRO A 251 1.38 -16.65 0.63
C PRO A 251 1.94 -15.48 -0.15
N ARG A 252 1.43 -15.26 -1.36
CA ARG A 252 1.57 -14.04 -2.19
C ARG A 252 0.29 -13.91 -3.02
N PRO A 253 -0.10 -12.71 -3.48
CA PRO A 253 -1.22 -12.59 -4.40
C PRO A 253 -1.03 -13.51 -5.61
N TRP A 254 -2.02 -14.36 -5.87
CA TRP A 254 -2.09 -15.15 -7.09
C TRP A 254 -2.88 -14.35 -8.12
N THR A 255 -2.36 -14.28 -9.34
CA THR A 255 -2.91 -13.42 -10.38
C THR A 255 -3.46 -14.21 -11.56
N HIS A 256 -4.49 -13.67 -12.19
CA HIS A 256 -5.10 -14.16 -13.42
C HIS A 256 -5.03 -13.08 -14.49
N MET A 257 -4.65 -13.46 -15.69
CA MET A 257 -4.45 -12.53 -16.81
C MET A 257 -5.49 -12.78 -17.88
N LEU A 258 -6.23 -11.74 -18.24
CA LEU A 258 -7.18 -11.74 -19.35
C LEU A 258 -6.70 -10.75 -20.40
N ALA A 259 -6.71 -11.14 -21.66
CA ALA A 259 -6.36 -10.26 -22.77
C ALA A 259 -7.07 -10.69 -24.05
N ASN A 260 -7.23 -9.76 -24.99
CA ASN A 260 -7.83 -10.03 -26.29
C ASN A 260 -6.92 -9.65 -27.45
N ARG A 261 -7.41 -9.92 -28.67
CA ARG A 261 -6.69 -9.62 -29.92
C ARG A 261 -6.56 -8.11 -30.22
N GLN A 262 -7.40 -7.28 -29.61
CA GLN A 262 -7.31 -5.81 -29.73
C GLN A 262 -6.15 -5.23 -28.90
N GLY A 263 -5.47 -6.07 -28.11
CA GLY A 263 -4.37 -5.66 -27.24
C GLY A 263 -4.82 -5.06 -25.90
N HIS A 264 -6.11 -5.14 -25.57
CA HIS A 264 -6.61 -4.79 -24.25
C HIS A 264 -6.41 -5.97 -23.31
N GLY A 265 -6.04 -5.69 -22.06
CA GLY A 265 -5.92 -6.73 -21.05
C GLY A 265 -5.97 -6.22 -19.63
N VAL A 266 -6.22 -7.15 -18.72
CA VAL A 266 -6.31 -6.93 -17.28
C VAL A 266 -5.66 -8.08 -16.52
N LEU A 267 -4.88 -7.72 -15.51
CA LEU A 267 -4.35 -8.62 -14.50
C LEU A 267 -5.17 -8.46 -13.22
N ILE A 268 -5.68 -9.56 -12.67
CA ILE A 268 -6.52 -9.59 -11.46
C ILE A 268 -5.81 -10.42 -10.39
N GLY A 269 -5.55 -9.85 -9.22
CA GLY A 269 -5.10 -10.56 -8.04
C GLY A 269 -6.26 -11.18 -7.25
N ASN A 270 -6.01 -12.29 -6.55
CA ASN A 270 -6.99 -12.91 -5.64
C ASN A 270 -7.25 -12.07 -4.37
N ASP A 271 -6.47 -11.02 -4.16
CA ASP A 271 -6.72 -9.98 -3.17
C ASP A 271 -7.69 -8.89 -3.70
N GLY A 272 -8.03 -8.91 -4.99
CA GLY A 272 -8.94 -7.96 -5.64
C GLY A 272 -8.24 -6.81 -6.37
N ALA A 273 -6.90 -6.70 -6.28
CA ALA A 273 -6.13 -5.70 -6.98
C ALA A 273 -6.15 -5.94 -8.50
N GLN A 274 -6.16 -4.85 -9.28
CA GLN A 274 -6.35 -4.93 -10.73
C GLN A 274 -5.44 -3.95 -11.46
N PHE A 275 -4.89 -4.40 -12.59
CA PHE A 275 -4.09 -3.61 -13.51
C PHE A 275 -4.62 -3.79 -14.93
N SER A 276 -5.06 -2.71 -15.57
CA SER A 276 -5.54 -2.69 -16.95
C SER A 276 -4.57 -1.96 -17.87
N PHE A 277 -4.44 -2.42 -19.11
CA PHE A 277 -3.60 -1.81 -20.15
C PHE A 277 -4.25 -1.93 -21.53
N SER A 278 -3.75 -1.14 -22.48
CA SER A 278 -4.17 -1.25 -23.89
C SER A 278 -2.98 -1.13 -24.84
N GLY A 279 -2.87 -2.05 -25.78
CA GLY A 279 -1.81 -2.13 -26.80
C GLY A 279 -0.44 -2.52 -26.28
N ASN A 280 0.04 -1.89 -25.20
CA ASN A 280 1.34 -2.16 -24.60
C ASN A 280 1.24 -2.16 -23.07
N SER A 281 1.42 -3.33 -22.46
CA SER A 281 1.30 -3.51 -21.00
C SER A 281 2.41 -2.84 -20.20
N GLN A 282 3.53 -2.50 -20.82
CA GLN A 282 4.61 -1.80 -20.13
C GLN A 282 4.46 -0.29 -20.26
N GLN A 283 4.20 0.24 -21.45
CA GLN A 283 4.32 1.67 -21.75
C GLN A 283 2.98 2.39 -21.86
N ASN A 284 1.88 1.64 -21.83
CA ASN A 284 0.51 2.16 -21.82
C ASN A 284 -0.38 1.34 -20.87
N GLY A 285 0.06 1.22 -19.62
CA GLY A 285 -0.84 0.82 -18.53
C GLY A 285 -1.91 1.88 -18.37
N LEU A 286 -3.19 1.52 -18.49
CA LEU A 286 -4.30 2.46 -18.23
C LEU A 286 -4.34 2.82 -16.75
N THR A 287 -4.01 1.86 -15.90
CA THR A 287 -3.83 2.00 -14.45
C THR A 287 -2.41 1.64 -14.02
N PRO A 288 -1.92 2.10 -12.86
CA PRO A 288 -0.62 1.67 -12.34
C PRO A 288 -0.47 0.15 -12.23
N PHE A 289 0.66 -0.38 -12.70
CA PHE A 289 1.03 -1.77 -12.48
C PHE A 289 1.67 -1.95 -11.11
N VAL A 290 1.04 -2.74 -10.25
CA VAL A 290 1.57 -3.06 -8.93
C VAL A 290 1.66 -4.58 -8.79
N LEU A 291 2.87 -5.11 -8.90
CA LEU A 291 3.19 -6.46 -8.45
C LEU A 291 3.80 -6.38 -7.07
N ASP A 292 3.10 -6.93 -6.09
CA ASP A 292 3.49 -6.91 -4.69
C ASP A 292 3.47 -8.36 -4.15
N THR A 293 4.36 -8.68 -3.22
CA THR A 293 4.39 -9.92 -2.43
C THR A 293 3.27 -9.98 -1.40
N LEU A 294 2.64 -8.84 -1.11
CA LEU A 294 1.54 -8.66 -0.17
C LEU A 294 0.24 -8.29 -0.87
N PRO A 295 -0.92 -8.49 -0.20
CA PRO A 295 -2.15 -7.87 -0.66
C PRO A 295 -1.96 -6.37 -0.84
N ALA A 296 -2.48 -5.83 -1.93
CA ALA A 296 -2.19 -4.48 -2.39
C ALA A 296 -2.43 -3.43 -1.28
N GLN A 297 -1.40 -2.61 -1.04
CA GLN A 297 -1.47 -1.50 -0.06
C GLN A 297 -2.24 -0.30 -0.62
N SER A 298 -2.23 -0.14 -1.94
CA SER A 298 -3.05 0.82 -2.68
C SER A 298 -3.66 0.11 -3.89
N CYS A 299 -4.96 0.34 -4.12
CA CYS A 299 -5.65 -0.23 -5.27
C CYS A 299 -5.66 0.81 -6.40
N ALA A 300 -5.24 0.39 -7.59
CA ALA A 300 -5.37 1.21 -8.78
C ALA A 300 -6.84 1.26 -9.27
N GLN A 301 -7.63 0.25 -8.95
CA GLN A 301 -9.04 0.17 -9.29
C GLN A 301 -9.83 -0.38 -8.11
N ALA A 302 -11.02 0.18 -7.85
CA ALA A 302 -11.90 -0.29 -6.79
C ALA A 302 -13.36 -0.02 -7.12
N ILE A 303 -14.25 -0.90 -6.65
CA ILE A 303 -15.70 -0.68 -6.64
C ILE A 303 -16.14 -0.66 -5.17
N TYR A 304 -16.78 0.43 -4.78
CA TYR A 304 -17.40 0.61 -3.48
C TYR A 304 -18.92 0.51 -3.61
N VAL A 305 -19.55 -0.21 -2.69
CA VAL A 305 -21.01 -0.26 -2.53
C VAL A 305 -21.34 0.33 -1.17
N THR A 306 -21.88 1.54 -1.14
CA THR A 306 -22.27 2.22 0.09
C THR A 306 -23.76 2.03 0.32
N ASP A 307 -24.11 1.42 1.45
CA ASP A 307 -25.49 1.43 1.96
C ASP A 307 -25.80 2.81 2.53
N LEU A 308 -26.72 3.53 1.89
CA LEU A 308 -27.07 4.90 2.29
C LEU A 308 -27.96 4.94 3.54
N ASP A 309 -28.58 3.82 3.90
CA ASP A 309 -29.43 3.72 5.08
C ASP A 309 -28.59 3.53 6.35
N THR A 310 -27.45 2.82 6.25
CA THR A 310 -26.56 2.52 7.39
C THR A 310 -25.22 3.24 7.38
N GLY A 311 -24.80 3.74 6.21
CA GLY A 311 -23.46 4.31 5.98
C GLY A 311 -22.36 3.26 5.81
N ALA A 312 -22.69 1.96 5.80
CA ALA A 312 -21.70 0.90 5.59
C ALA A 312 -21.17 0.93 4.15
N ILE A 313 -19.84 0.85 4.00
CA ILE A 313 -19.17 0.76 2.70
C ILE A 313 -18.67 -0.66 2.51
N LEU A 314 -18.99 -1.30 1.40
CA LEU A 314 -18.62 -2.67 1.06
C LEU A 314 -17.81 -2.70 -0.24
N SER A 315 -17.11 -3.81 -0.49
CA SER A 315 -16.41 -4.05 -1.75
C SER A 315 -16.46 -5.54 -2.12
N PRO A 316 -16.54 -5.91 -3.41
CA PRO A 316 -16.57 -7.32 -3.81
C PRO A 316 -15.22 -8.03 -3.67
N GLY A 317 -14.12 -7.28 -3.58
CA GLY A 317 -12.77 -7.81 -3.37
C GLY A 317 -12.31 -7.72 -1.91
N TYR A 318 -11.19 -8.37 -1.58
CA TYR A 318 -10.59 -8.25 -0.26
C TYR A 318 -9.98 -6.87 -0.03
N THR A 319 -9.22 -6.34 -0.98
CA THR A 319 -8.74 -4.96 -1.00
C THR A 319 -9.75 -4.06 -1.74
N PRO A 320 -9.88 -2.77 -1.37
CA PRO A 320 -9.07 -2.02 -0.40
C PRO A 320 -9.53 -2.14 1.05
N LEU A 321 -10.77 -2.61 1.31
CA LEU A 321 -11.40 -2.49 2.63
C LEU A 321 -10.92 -3.52 3.67
N ARG A 322 -10.43 -4.69 3.24
CA ARG A 322 -9.96 -5.82 4.07
C ARG A 322 -11.00 -6.23 5.13
N GLN A 323 -12.27 -6.19 4.76
CA GLN A 323 -13.39 -6.46 5.67
C GLN A 323 -13.44 -7.92 6.10
N ALA A 324 -13.88 -8.13 7.35
CA ALA A 324 -14.27 -9.44 7.86
C ALA A 324 -15.55 -9.90 7.16
N ALA A 325 -15.40 -10.50 5.98
CA ALA A 325 -16.45 -11.09 5.17
C ALA A 325 -15.97 -12.45 4.63
N ALA A 326 -16.90 -13.30 4.21
CA ALA A 326 -16.55 -14.54 3.54
C ALA A 326 -16.20 -14.22 2.07
N HIS A 327 -14.91 -14.00 1.84
CA HIS A 327 -14.36 -13.73 0.51
C HIS A 327 -14.11 -15.03 -0.26
N ARG A 328 -14.42 -15.04 -1.56
CA ARG A 328 -14.03 -16.10 -2.49
C ARG A 328 -13.56 -15.49 -3.80
N VAL A 329 -12.59 -16.15 -4.41
CA VAL A 329 -12.08 -15.82 -5.74
C VAL A 329 -12.17 -17.05 -6.61
N ARG A 330 -12.61 -16.86 -7.85
CA ARG A 330 -12.66 -17.90 -8.87
C ARG A 330 -12.02 -17.38 -10.14
N PHE A 331 -10.97 -18.06 -10.60
CA PHE A 331 -10.33 -17.81 -11.88
C PHE A 331 -10.69 -18.90 -12.88
N GLU A 332 -11.11 -18.51 -14.07
CA GLU A 332 -11.45 -19.43 -15.15
C GLU A 332 -11.10 -18.83 -16.53
N PRO A 333 -11.00 -19.64 -17.58
CA PRO A 333 -10.77 -19.12 -18.93
C PRO A 333 -11.83 -18.08 -19.32
N GLY A 334 -11.37 -16.87 -19.62
CA GLY A 334 -12.21 -15.76 -20.08
C GLY A 334 -12.76 -14.84 -18.99
N GLN A 335 -12.71 -15.21 -17.71
CA GLN A 335 -13.17 -14.34 -16.62
C GLN A 335 -12.54 -14.61 -15.26
N ALA A 336 -12.68 -13.66 -14.35
CA ALA A 336 -12.45 -13.80 -12.93
C ALA A 336 -13.71 -13.38 -12.15
N VAL A 337 -14.01 -14.05 -11.05
CA VAL A 337 -15.10 -13.67 -10.15
C VAL A 337 -14.55 -13.43 -8.75
N LEU A 338 -14.74 -12.21 -8.24
CA LEU A 338 -14.47 -11.85 -6.85
C LEU A 338 -15.80 -11.79 -6.10
N SER A 339 -15.90 -12.41 -4.93
CA SER A 339 -17.15 -12.42 -4.16
C SER A 339 -16.90 -12.14 -2.70
N ALA A 340 -17.78 -11.34 -2.10
CA ALA A 340 -17.78 -11.03 -0.69
C ALA A 340 -19.19 -11.21 -0.13
N THR A 341 -19.31 -12.01 0.93
CA THR A 341 -20.59 -12.27 1.59
C THR A 341 -20.60 -11.63 2.98
N HIS A 342 -21.53 -10.69 3.15
CA HIS A 342 -21.82 -9.96 4.38
C HIS A 342 -23.17 -10.43 4.98
N PRO A 343 -23.52 -10.02 6.21
CA PRO A 343 -24.82 -10.35 6.81
C PRO A 343 -26.01 -9.89 5.95
N ASP A 344 -26.02 -8.63 5.53
CA ASP A 344 -27.15 -8.02 4.81
C ASP A 344 -26.99 -8.03 3.28
N PHE A 345 -25.80 -8.37 2.77
CA PHE A 345 -25.52 -8.31 1.33
C PHE A 345 -24.61 -9.45 0.86
N ALA A 346 -24.81 -9.90 -0.38
CA ALA A 346 -23.80 -10.66 -1.11
C ALA A 346 -23.41 -9.91 -2.38
N LEU A 347 -22.10 -9.82 -2.63
CA LEU A 347 -21.51 -9.14 -3.77
C LEU A 347 -20.76 -10.17 -4.61
N ALA A 348 -20.94 -10.13 -5.93
CA ALA A 348 -20.11 -10.88 -6.88
C ALA A 348 -19.73 -9.98 -8.06
N LEU A 349 -18.44 -9.77 -8.26
CA LEU A 349 -17.89 -9.00 -9.36
C LEU A 349 -17.26 -9.94 -10.39
N THR A 350 -17.90 -10.04 -11.55
CA THR A 350 -17.36 -10.75 -12.71
C THR A 350 -16.56 -9.78 -13.58
N ILE A 351 -15.31 -10.12 -13.86
CA ILE A 351 -14.37 -9.34 -14.67
C ILE A 351 -14.04 -10.14 -15.91
N ALA A 352 -14.25 -9.56 -17.09
CA ALA A 352 -13.95 -10.18 -18.38
C ALA A 352 -13.43 -9.15 -19.39
N VAL A 353 -12.58 -9.60 -20.32
CA VAL A 353 -12.17 -8.79 -21.48
C VAL A 353 -13.02 -9.21 -22.67
N LEU A 354 -13.66 -8.26 -23.34
CA LEU A 354 -14.50 -8.58 -24.49
C LEU A 354 -13.64 -9.11 -25.66
N PRO A 355 -14.02 -10.21 -26.34
CA PRO A 355 -13.14 -10.82 -27.34
C PRO A 355 -12.77 -9.93 -28.54
N ASP A 356 -13.68 -9.04 -28.92
CA ASP A 356 -13.61 -8.25 -30.15
C ASP A 356 -13.55 -6.74 -29.92
N GLU A 357 -13.73 -6.28 -28.67
CA GLU A 357 -13.75 -4.85 -28.31
C GLU A 357 -12.54 -4.49 -27.45
N PRO A 358 -11.95 -3.28 -27.55
CA PRO A 358 -10.75 -2.88 -26.82
C PRO A 358 -11.07 -2.47 -25.36
N LEU A 359 -11.89 -3.26 -24.68
CA LEU A 359 -12.42 -2.96 -23.36
C LEU A 359 -12.64 -4.21 -22.51
N GLU A 360 -12.66 -3.96 -21.21
CA GLU A 360 -13.06 -4.88 -20.17
C GLU A 360 -14.42 -4.48 -19.58
N ILE A 361 -15.17 -5.49 -19.14
CA ILE A 361 -16.43 -5.36 -18.41
C ILE A 361 -16.27 -5.90 -17.00
N ARG A 362 -16.84 -5.16 -16.06
CA ARG A 362 -16.97 -5.48 -14.65
C ARG A 362 -18.46 -5.53 -14.31
N LEU A 363 -19.02 -6.73 -14.23
CA LEU A 363 -20.42 -6.92 -13.87
C LEU A 363 -20.52 -7.18 -12.37
N LEU A 364 -20.98 -6.18 -11.61
CA LEU A 364 -21.25 -6.32 -10.19
C LEU A 364 -22.68 -6.80 -9.98
N ARG A 365 -22.83 -8.00 -9.46
CA ARG A 365 -24.07 -8.50 -8.87
C ARG A 365 -24.14 -8.11 -7.40
N VAL A 366 -25.24 -7.48 -7.01
CA VAL A 366 -25.57 -7.12 -5.63
C VAL A 366 -26.87 -7.80 -5.23
N GLU A 367 -26.82 -8.60 -4.18
CA GLU A 367 -27.97 -9.24 -3.55
C GLU A 367 -28.25 -8.57 -2.20
N ASN A 368 -29.47 -8.07 -2.01
CA ASN A 368 -29.96 -7.64 -0.71
C ASN A 368 -30.46 -8.87 0.05
N ARG A 369 -29.84 -9.20 1.17
CA ARG A 369 -30.21 -10.36 2.00
C ARG A 369 -31.06 -9.99 3.20
N SER A 370 -31.40 -8.71 3.33
CA SER A 370 -32.23 -8.18 4.41
C SER A 370 -33.71 -8.14 4.00
N ALA A 371 -34.58 -8.04 5.01
CA ALA A 371 -36.03 -7.88 4.82
C ALA A 371 -36.46 -6.44 4.51
N GLN A 372 -35.52 -5.50 4.39
CA GLN A 372 -35.78 -4.09 4.15
C GLN A 372 -35.29 -3.69 2.77
N ALA A 373 -36.01 -2.79 2.10
CA ALA A 373 -35.48 -2.15 0.90
C ALA A 373 -34.23 -1.33 1.28
N ARG A 374 -33.23 -1.34 0.41
CA ARG A 374 -31.95 -0.66 0.61
C ARG A 374 -31.69 0.32 -0.51
N THR A 375 -31.24 1.52 -0.17
CA THR A 375 -30.70 2.47 -1.16
C THR A 375 -29.19 2.34 -1.19
N LEU A 376 -28.65 1.93 -2.33
CA LEU A 376 -27.22 1.67 -2.48
C LEU A 376 -26.60 2.66 -3.46
N ARG A 377 -25.40 3.13 -3.14
CA ARG A 377 -24.54 3.86 -4.05
C ARG A 377 -23.41 2.95 -4.52
N LEU A 378 -23.25 2.84 -5.84
CA LEU A 378 -22.05 2.26 -6.43
C LEU A 378 -21.10 3.38 -6.78
N THR A 379 -19.84 3.25 -6.38
CA THR A 379 -18.76 4.15 -6.78
C THR A 379 -17.61 3.36 -7.38
N ALA A 380 -17.34 3.59 -8.67
CA ALA A 380 -16.20 3.04 -9.38
C ALA A 380 -15.03 4.04 -9.32
N PHE A 381 -13.84 3.56 -8.98
CA PHE A 381 -12.61 4.34 -8.88
C PHE A 381 -11.51 3.71 -9.74
N THR A 382 -10.82 4.55 -10.51
CA THR A 382 -9.66 4.17 -11.33
C THR A 382 -8.57 5.23 -11.20
N HIS A 383 -7.38 4.85 -10.73
CA HIS A 383 -6.17 5.65 -10.81
C HIS A 383 -5.56 5.50 -12.20
N LEU A 384 -5.41 6.61 -12.92
CA LEU A 384 -4.93 6.61 -14.30
C LEU A 384 -3.40 6.71 -14.34
N ALA A 385 -2.78 5.92 -15.22
CA ALA A 385 -1.35 6.00 -15.53
C ALA A 385 -1.08 6.42 -16.97
N LEU A 386 -1.72 5.79 -17.97
CA LEU A 386 -1.46 6.02 -19.41
C LEU A 386 0.05 6.07 -19.76
N ALA A 387 0.83 5.26 -19.05
CA ALA A 387 2.30 5.22 -19.08
C ALA A 387 2.78 3.94 -18.38
N GLU A 388 4.10 3.79 -18.19
CA GLU A 388 4.67 2.71 -17.36
C GLU A 388 4.48 2.97 -15.86
N LEU A 389 4.81 4.19 -15.44
CA LEU A 389 4.56 4.67 -14.08
C LEU A 389 3.54 5.81 -14.11
N PRO A 390 2.65 5.94 -13.10
CA PRO A 390 1.75 7.09 -13.01
C PRO A 390 2.48 8.44 -13.08
N GLU A 391 3.65 8.52 -12.45
CA GLU A 391 4.49 9.73 -12.39
C GLU A 391 4.98 10.17 -13.77
N ASP A 392 5.14 9.24 -14.71
CA ASP A 392 5.56 9.54 -16.09
C ASP A 392 4.50 10.36 -16.86
N SER A 393 3.26 10.37 -16.38
CA SER A 393 2.09 11.02 -16.98
C SER A 393 1.55 12.21 -16.18
N HIS A 394 2.14 12.53 -15.03
CA HIS A 394 1.65 13.60 -14.16
C HIS A 394 1.48 14.91 -14.93
N GLY A 395 0.29 15.50 -14.85
CA GLY A 395 -0.07 16.73 -15.55
C GLY A 395 -0.20 16.62 -17.08
N GLN A 396 -0.15 15.42 -17.67
CA GLN A 396 -0.23 15.19 -19.12
C GLN A 396 -1.49 14.45 -19.57
N ILE A 397 -2.36 14.03 -18.63
CA ILE A 397 -3.62 13.35 -18.94
C ILE A 397 -4.72 14.42 -19.06
N GLU A 398 -5.26 14.56 -20.25
CA GLU A 398 -6.45 15.36 -20.51
C GLU A 398 -7.69 14.56 -20.11
N THR A 399 -8.61 15.18 -19.38
CA THR A 399 -9.82 14.54 -18.88
C THR A 399 -11.06 15.36 -19.19
N ARG A 400 -12.17 14.68 -19.48
CA ARG A 400 -13.50 15.31 -19.59
C ARG A 400 -14.59 14.33 -19.21
N PHE A 401 -15.65 14.83 -18.60
CA PHE A 401 -16.88 14.05 -18.43
C PHE A 401 -17.82 14.30 -19.60
N ASP A 402 -18.34 13.23 -20.19
CA ASP A 402 -19.32 13.28 -21.27
C ASP A 402 -20.70 12.91 -20.72
N ALA A 403 -21.56 13.91 -20.55
CA ALA A 403 -22.88 13.72 -19.95
C ALA A 403 -23.84 12.91 -20.82
N ALA A 404 -23.67 12.92 -22.15
CA ALA A 404 -24.53 12.14 -23.06
C ALA A 404 -24.19 10.65 -22.98
N LEU A 405 -22.91 10.33 -22.82
CA LEU A 405 -22.43 8.96 -22.64
C LEU A 405 -22.46 8.48 -21.18
N GLY A 406 -22.56 9.40 -20.21
CA GLY A 406 -22.41 9.07 -18.79
C GLY A 406 -21.00 8.56 -18.44
N ALA A 407 -19.98 9.05 -19.15
CA ALA A 407 -18.63 8.47 -19.11
C ALA A 407 -17.55 9.50 -18.78
N CYS A 408 -16.56 9.07 -18.01
CA CYS A 408 -15.29 9.75 -17.82
C CYS A 408 -14.38 9.39 -19.00
N LEU A 409 -13.92 10.39 -19.75
CA LEU A 409 -13.01 10.21 -20.88
C LEU A 409 -11.65 10.78 -20.54
N PHE A 410 -10.59 10.10 -20.97
CA PHE A 410 -9.22 10.48 -20.68
C PHE A 410 -8.26 10.13 -21.81
N THR A 411 -7.33 11.03 -22.11
CA THR A 411 -6.36 10.86 -23.20
C THR A 411 -5.02 11.42 -22.76
N ARG A 412 -3.92 10.82 -23.23
CA ARG A 412 -2.58 11.38 -23.09
C ARG A 412 -2.05 11.77 -24.48
N PRO A 413 -2.17 13.04 -24.90
CA PRO A 413 -1.68 13.49 -26.20
C PRO A 413 -0.20 13.17 -26.38
N GLY A 414 0.17 12.72 -27.57
CA GLY A 414 1.57 12.39 -27.89
C GLY A 414 2.10 11.08 -27.31
N GLN A 415 1.26 10.26 -26.65
CA GLN A 415 1.61 8.89 -26.26
C GLN A 415 1.99 8.08 -27.51
N ARG A 416 3.21 7.53 -27.52
CA ARG A 416 3.81 6.87 -28.69
C ARG A 416 3.50 5.38 -28.79
N PHE A 417 3.12 4.75 -27.67
CA PHE A 417 2.93 3.31 -27.60
C PHE A 417 1.50 2.86 -27.89
N HIS A 418 0.51 3.73 -27.65
CA HIS A 418 -0.89 3.49 -28.02
C HIS A 418 -1.64 4.82 -28.00
N ALA A 419 -2.20 5.21 -29.14
CA ALA A 419 -3.04 6.40 -29.27
C ALA A 419 -4.52 6.03 -29.11
N GLY A 420 -5.31 6.94 -28.56
CA GLY A 420 -6.75 6.74 -28.42
C GLY A 420 -7.32 7.34 -27.14
N THR A 421 -8.64 7.36 -27.06
CA THR A 421 -9.38 7.88 -25.92
C THR A 421 -9.75 6.74 -24.99
N GLY A 422 -9.23 6.80 -23.77
CA GLY A 422 -9.64 5.94 -22.69
C GLY A 422 -10.97 6.37 -22.10
N PHE A 423 -11.72 5.42 -21.56
CA PHE A 423 -13.00 5.70 -20.93
C PHE A 423 -13.24 4.83 -19.69
N LEU A 424 -14.03 5.37 -18.78
CA LEU A 424 -14.67 4.67 -17.66
C LEU A 424 -16.16 5.03 -17.70
N ALA A 425 -17.05 4.04 -17.66
CA ALA A 425 -18.49 4.23 -17.65
C ALA A 425 -19.17 3.27 -16.67
N ILE A 426 -20.34 3.66 -16.15
CA ILE A 426 -21.21 2.81 -15.34
C ILE A 426 -22.63 2.82 -15.93
N ASP A 427 -23.36 1.71 -15.86
CA ASP A 427 -24.74 1.60 -16.37
C ASP A 427 -25.80 2.12 -15.38
N LEU A 428 -25.47 3.21 -14.68
CA LEU A 428 -26.35 3.93 -13.77
C LEU A 428 -26.40 5.41 -14.14
N PRO A 429 -27.49 6.12 -13.81
CA PRO A 429 -27.48 7.58 -13.81
C PRO A 429 -26.34 8.10 -12.91
N ILE A 430 -25.50 8.97 -13.47
CA ILE A 430 -24.33 9.51 -12.76
C ILE A 430 -24.79 10.56 -11.76
N GLU A 431 -24.59 10.28 -10.48
CA GLU A 431 -24.79 11.22 -9.37
C GLU A 431 -23.62 12.20 -9.26
N ALA A 432 -22.39 11.68 -9.37
CA ALA A 432 -21.18 12.47 -9.23
C ALA A 432 -19.99 11.83 -9.97
N HIS A 433 -19.02 12.66 -10.32
CA HIS A 433 -17.74 12.23 -10.89
C HIS A 433 -16.60 13.12 -10.39
N THR A 434 -15.36 12.63 -10.48
CA THR A 434 -14.16 13.46 -10.28
C THR A 434 -12.97 12.88 -11.01
N PHE A 435 -12.06 13.78 -11.42
CA PHE A 435 -10.74 13.43 -11.95
C PHE A 435 -9.61 13.71 -10.96
N ASN A 436 -9.94 14.24 -9.78
CA ASN A 436 -8.98 14.62 -8.75
C ASN A 436 -8.94 13.56 -7.64
N ARG A 437 -7.76 12.93 -7.48
CA ARG A 437 -7.54 11.85 -6.51
C ARG A 437 -7.81 12.28 -5.07
N ARG A 438 -7.41 13.49 -4.69
CA ARG A 438 -7.64 14.03 -3.34
C ARG A 438 -9.10 14.37 -3.10
N ALA A 439 -9.81 14.86 -4.12
CA ALA A 439 -11.24 15.06 -4.02
C ALA A 439 -12.02 13.74 -3.85
N PHE A 440 -11.49 12.63 -4.36
CA PHE A 440 -12.06 11.30 -4.17
C PHE A 440 -11.84 10.76 -2.75
N TRP A 441 -10.57 10.71 -2.30
CA TRP A 441 -10.23 10.15 -0.98
C TRP A 441 -10.57 11.08 0.18
N GLY A 442 -10.54 12.38 -0.06
CA GLY A 442 -10.53 13.42 0.96
C GLY A 442 -9.14 13.71 1.54
N ALA A 443 -9.06 14.74 2.38
CA ALA A 443 -7.81 15.22 2.98
C ALA A 443 -6.99 14.17 3.74
N GLN A 444 -7.64 13.13 4.28
CA GLN A 444 -6.97 12.04 5.00
C GLN A 444 -6.42 10.93 4.09
N GLY A 445 -6.86 10.85 2.82
CA GLY A 445 -6.36 9.84 1.89
C GLY A 445 -6.77 8.39 2.23
N ASP A 446 -7.84 8.19 3.01
CA ASP A 446 -8.22 6.87 3.52
C ASP A 446 -9.02 6.08 2.48
N ALA A 447 -8.40 5.03 1.93
CA ALA A 447 -9.04 4.16 0.95
C ALA A 447 -10.19 3.32 1.53
N THR A 448 -10.27 3.18 2.85
CA THR A 448 -11.37 2.45 3.52
C THR A 448 -12.62 3.31 3.70
N CYS A 449 -12.49 4.63 3.56
CA CYS A 449 -13.60 5.56 3.74
C CYS A 449 -13.52 6.76 2.77
N PRO A 450 -13.55 6.55 1.44
CA PRO A 450 -13.41 7.62 0.47
C PRO A 450 -14.55 8.62 0.58
N VAL A 451 -14.26 9.92 0.52
CA VAL A 451 -15.28 10.98 0.63
C VAL A 451 -16.37 10.79 -0.42
N LEU A 452 -16.00 10.63 -1.70
CA LEU A 452 -16.99 10.52 -2.78
C LEU A 452 -17.88 9.28 -2.63
N ALA A 453 -17.31 8.13 -2.26
CA ALA A 453 -18.08 6.91 -2.03
C ALA A 453 -19.06 7.04 -0.85
N ARG A 454 -18.64 7.75 0.21
CA ARG A 454 -19.45 7.95 1.42
C ARG A 454 -20.55 8.99 1.21
N THR A 455 -20.23 10.13 0.62
CA THR A 455 -21.12 11.30 0.59
C THR A 455 -21.88 11.47 -0.72
N GLY A 456 -21.39 10.87 -1.81
CA GLY A 456 -21.89 11.16 -3.16
C GLY A 456 -21.39 12.51 -3.70
N CYS A 457 -20.46 13.18 -3.01
CA CYS A 457 -19.90 14.45 -3.44
C CYS A 457 -18.37 14.43 -3.34
N PRO A 458 -17.63 14.85 -4.37
CA PRO A 458 -16.18 15.06 -4.25
C PRO A 458 -15.88 16.16 -3.20
N GLU A 459 -14.77 16.02 -2.47
CA GLU A 459 -14.31 17.09 -1.59
C GLU A 459 -13.79 18.28 -2.42
N HIS A 460 -14.45 19.43 -2.28
CA HIS A 460 -14.08 20.66 -2.98
C HIS A 460 -12.75 21.25 -2.46
N ASP A 461 -12.17 22.16 -3.24
CA ASP A 461 -10.95 22.93 -2.92
C ASP A 461 -9.68 22.10 -2.66
N GLN A 462 -9.68 20.81 -3.00
CA GLN A 462 -8.48 19.99 -2.95
C GLN A 462 -7.55 20.34 -4.11
N LEU A 463 -6.34 20.79 -3.77
CA LEU A 463 -5.25 20.92 -4.74
C LEU A 463 -4.95 19.56 -5.37
N SER A 464 -4.62 19.55 -6.66
CA SER A 464 -4.14 18.34 -7.33
C SER A 464 -2.79 17.92 -6.75
N ASP A 465 -2.58 16.61 -6.57
CA ASP A 465 -1.29 16.02 -6.23
C ASP A 465 -0.53 15.50 -7.46
N GLY A 466 -0.98 15.88 -8.67
CA GLY A 466 -0.41 15.47 -9.95
C GLY A 466 -0.96 14.15 -10.48
N ALA A 467 -1.51 13.30 -9.62
CA ALA A 467 -2.15 12.06 -10.01
C ALA A 467 -3.56 12.32 -10.57
N THR A 468 -3.90 11.62 -11.65
CA THR A 468 -5.22 11.72 -12.30
C THR A 468 -6.02 10.46 -12.00
N VAL A 469 -7.29 10.60 -11.65
CA VAL A 469 -8.20 9.47 -11.48
C VAL A 469 -9.36 9.60 -12.46
N ALA A 470 -10.14 8.55 -12.63
CA ALA A 470 -11.51 8.62 -13.12
C ALA A 470 -12.38 7.94 -12.06
N ALA A 471 -13.33 8.67 -11.49
CA ALA A 471 -14.29 8.10 -10.55
C ALA A 471 -15.70 8.53 -10.91
N LEU A 472 -16.64 7.58 -10.83
CA LEU A 472 -18.06 7.73 -11.13
C LEU A 472 -18.90 7.14 -9.99
N SER A 473 -19.98 7.82 -9.63
CA SER A 473 -20.96 7.35 -8.65
C SER A 473 -22.37 7.32 -9.24
N GLY A 474 -23.14 6.29 -8.91
CA GLY A 474 -24.55 6.18 -9.23
C GLY A 474 -25.33 5.51 -8.10
N VAL A 475 -26.61 5.84 -7.97
CA VAL A 475 -27.49 5.34 -6.90
C VAL A 475 -28.58 4.47 -7.49
N PHE A 476 -28.91 3.38 -6.79
CA PHE A 476 -30.05 2.54 -7.11
C PHE A 476 -30.73 2.01 -5.86
N ARG A 477 -32.00 1.69 -5.99
CA ARG A 477 -32.79 1.02 -4.95
C ARG A 477 -32.83 -0.48 -5.21
N LEU A 478 -32.70 -1.26 -4.14
CA LEU A 478 -32.79 -2.71 -4.16
C LEU A 478 -33.86 -3.17 -3.16
N GLU A 479 -34.89 -3.83 -3.66
CA GLU A 479 -35.98 -4.35 -2.82
C GLU A 479 -35.50 -5.50 -1.91
N PRO A 480 -36.24 -5.86 -0.85
CA PRO A 480 -35.89 -6.99 0.01
C PRO A 480 -35.66 -8.27 -0.80
N PHE A 481 -34.57 -9.01 -0.52
CA PHE A 481 -34.24 -10.27 -1.20
C PHE A 481 -34.03 -10.16 -2.72
N ALA A 482 -33.96 -8.94 -3.25
CA ALA A 482 -33.76 -8.71 -4.67
C ALA A 482 -32.27 -8.75 -5.04
N VAL A 483 -32.03 -9.08 -6.30
CA VAL A 483 -30.70 -9.07 -6.93
C VAL A 483 -30.71 -8.04 -8.04
N ARG A 484 -29.61 -7.29 -8.17
CA ARG A 484 -29.38 -6.38 -9.30
C ARG A 484 -27.95 -6.51 -9.80
N ASP A 485 -27.82 -6.54 -11.11
CA ASP A 485 -26.54 -6.47 -11.79
C ASP A 485 -26.29 -5.01 -12.26
N VAL A 486 -25.05 -4.54 -12.13
CA VAL A 486 -24.58 -3.21 -12.50
C VAL A 486 -23.24 -3.36 -13.23
N ALA A 487 -23.16 -2.88 -14.46
CA ALA A 487 -21.96 -2.94 -15.29
C ALA A 487 -21.09 -1.69 -15.15
N VAL A 488 -19.78 -1.92 -15.02
CA VAL A 488 -18.72 -0.91 -15.14
C VAL A 488 -17.86 -1.27 -16.34
N LEU A 489 -17.66 -0.34 -17.26
CA LEU A 489 -16.87 -0.54 -18.48
C LEU A 489 -15.62 0.30 -18.41
N MET A 490 -14.49 -0.28 -18.81
CA MET A 490 -13.22 0.44 -18.96
C MET A 490 -12.52 -0.02 -20.22
N GLY A 491 -11.94 0.91 -20.97
CA GLY A 491 -11.29 0.57 -22.23
C GLY A 491 -10.49 1.74 -22.78
N GLN A 492 -9.84 1.49 -23.91
CA GLN A 492 -9.23 2.55 -24.72
C GLN A 492 -9.48 2.26 -26.18
N ALA A 493 -10.37 3.03 -26.79
CA ALA A 493 -10.63 2.94 -28.21
C ALA A 493 -9.69 3.86 -28.98
N SER A 494 -9.27 3.44 -30.17
CA SER A 494 -8.63 4.35 -31.10
C SER A 494 -9.57 5.52 -31.37
N THR A 495 -9.01 6.72 -31.46
CA THR A 495 -9.73 7.86 -32.02
C THR A 495 -9.94 7.59 -33.51
N ALA A 496 -10.98 6.84 -33.86
CA ALA A 496 -11.52 6.87 -35.21
C ALA A 496 -12.14 8.25 -35.43
N ALA A 497 -11.83 8.83 -36.60
CA ALA A 497 -12.20 10.16 -37.06
C ALA A 497 -13.70 10.42 -37.09
#